data_AF-A0A5R2NA35-F1
#
_entry.id   AF-A0A5R2NA35-F1
#
_cell.length_a   1.000
_cell.length_b   1.000
_cell.length_c   1.000
_cell.angle_alpha   90.00
_cell.angle_beta   90.00
_cell.angle_gamma   90.00
#
_symmetry.space_group_name_H-M   'P 1'
#
loop_
_entity.id
_entity.type
_entity.pdbx_description
1 polymer ?
#
loop_
_entity_poly.entity_id
_entity_poly.type
_entity_poly.pdbx_seq_one_letter_code
_entity_poly.pdbx_strand_id
1 'polypeptide(L)'
;MMSRREPFAGDLDHLPRRGGIAGERRYYRAYGLIIASGVSLPELEPADPASADIEIAIGPIDMPKPSAEAATVFRFEPGRQYLAWEAVGAFLISDARRIDVQPAPGVDDALLAFPLLGPVLALLLHQRG
;
A
#
# COMPACT_ATOMS: atom_id res chain seq x y z
N MET A 1 -3.25 19.61 -59.38
CA MET A 1 -2.43 20.67 -58.74
C MET A 1 -3.37 21.34 -57.74
N MET A 2 -3.36 21.08 -56.44
CA MET A 2 -2.26 21.23 -55.49
C MET A 2 -2.11 19.99 -54.60
N SER A 3 -0.89 19.77 -54.13
CA SER A 3 -0.43 18.65 -53.34
C SER A 3 -0.25 19.08 -51.88
N ARG A 4 -0.33 18.10 -50.96
CA ARG A 4 0.33 18.07 -49.62
C ARG A 4 -0.37 18.89 -48.51
N ARG A 5 -0.55 18.41 -47.27
CA ARG A 5 0.14 17.39 -46.46
C ARG A 5 -0.84 16.81 -45.43
N GLU A 6 -0.87 15.48 -45.32
CA GLU A 6 -1.21 14.80 -44.06
C GLU A 6 -0.03 14.92 -43.10
N PRO A 7 -0.29 15.05 -41.78
CA PRO A 7 0.71 14.65 -40.81
C PRO A 7 0.21 13.61 -39.80
N PHE A 8 1.04 12.57 -39.68
CA PHE A 8 1.33 11.81 -38.46
C PHE A 8 0.26 10.84 -37.93
N ALA A 9 0.14 9.72 -38.64
CA ALA A 9 0.26 8.42 -37.98
C ALA A 9 1.71 8.28 -37.47
N GLY A 10 1.93 8.64 -36.21
CA GLY A 10 3.21 8.52 -35.52
C GLY A 10 2.97 7.94 -34.14
N ASP A 11 3.34 6.68 -33.98
CA ASP A 11 3.78 6.06 -32.72
C ASP A 11 2.82 6.18 -31.52
N LEU A 12 1.78 5.34 -31.51
CA LEU A 12 1.04 5.02 -30.28
C LEU A 12 1.68 3.85 -29.50
N ASP A 13 2.89 3.42 -29.87
CA ASP A 13 3.58 2.28 -29.23
C ASP A 13 4.48 2.69 -28.05
N HIS A 14 4.49 3.97 -27.67
CA HIS A 14 5.18 4.47 -26.48
C HIS A 14 4.27 5.21 -25.51
N LEU A 15 3.07 4.70 -25.28
CA LEU A 15 2.43 4.91 -23.99
C LEU A 15 3.21 4.07 -22.97
N PRO A 16 3.85 4.66 -21.94
CA PRO A 16 4.35 3.85 -20.84
C PRO A 16 3.16 3.06 -20.33
N ARG A 17 3.25 1.73 -20.37
CA ARG A 17 2.30 0.86 -19.69
C ARG A 17 2.14 1.47 -18.31
N ARG A 18 0.93 1.89 -17.94
CA ARG A 18 0.57 2.19 -16.55
C ARG A 18 0.61 0.86 -15.78
N GLY A 19 1.80 0.30 -15.63
CA GLY A 19 2.12 -0.63 -14.58
C GLY A 19 2.07 0.18 -13.31
N GLY A 20 1.27 -0.29 -12.34
CA GLY A 20 1.24 0.31 -11.02
C GLY A 20 2.67 0.54 -10.57
N ILE A 21 2.93 1.74 -10.05
CA ILE A 21 4.12 2.01 -9.25
C ILE A 21 3.99 1.15 -7.99
N ALA A 22 4.29 -0.14 -8.13
CA ALA A 22 4.68 -0.98 -7.03
C ALA A 22 5.97 -0.34 -6.53
N GLY A 23 5.88 0.35 -5.40
CA GLY A 23 7.06 0.87 -4.72
C GLY A 23 8.10 -0.24 -4.60
N GLU A 24 9.36 0.09 -4.80
CA GLU A 24 10.46 -0.88 -4.68
C GLU A 24 10.31 -1.65 -3.37
N ARG A 25 10.40 -2.98 -3.45
CA ARG A 25 10.23 -3.83 -2.27
C ARG A 25 11.44 -3.65 -1.35
N ARG A 26 11.20 -3.16 -0.14
CA ARG A 26 12.21 -2.91 0.90
C ARG A 26 12.05 -3.90 2.05
N TYR A 27 13.14 -4.18 2.74
CA TYR A 27 13.17 -5.14 3.84
C TYR A 27 13.58 -4.44 5.13
N TYR A 28 12.87 -4.74 6.20
CA TYR A 28 13.08 -4.16 7.52
C TYR A 28 13.04 -5.24 8.60
N ARG A 29 13.62 -4.93 9.75
CA ARG A 29 13.56 -5.74 10.97
C ARG A 29 12.85 -4.97 12.07
N ALA A 30 11.86 -5.62 12.69
CA ALA A 30 11.18 -5.10 13.89
C ALA A 30 10.56 -6.26 14.67
N TYR A 31 10.54 -6.18 16.00
CA TYR A 31 9.94 -7.20 16.87
C TYR A 31 10.47 -8.63 16.65
N GLY A 32 11.72 -8.77 16.18
CA GLY A 32 12.30 -10.07 15.82
C GLY A 32 11.78 -10.67 14.51
N LEU A 33 11.00 -9.91 13.73
CA LEU A 33 10.39 -10.31 12.46
C LEU A 33 11.04 -9.61 11.28
N ILE A 34 11.07 -10.29 10.13
CA ILE A 34 11.41 -9.71 8.82
C ILE A 34 10.14 -9.18 8.16
N ILE A 35 10.16 -7.91 7.78
CA ILE A 35 9.05 -7.21 7.14
C ILE A 35 9.47 -6.85 5.71
N ALA A 36 8.75 -7.35 4.71
CA ALA A 36 8.93 -6.94 3.32
C ALA A 36 7.82 -5.96 2.91
N SER A 37 8.18 -4.72 2.60
CA SER A 37 7.23 -3.63 2.42
C SER A 37 7.38 -2.92 1.08
N GLY A 38 6.25 -2.62 0.43
CA GLY A 38 6.15 -1.68 -0.69
C GLY A 38 6.07 -0.21 -0.28
N VAL A 39 5.83 0.07 1.01
CA VAL A 39 5.85 1.42 1.61
C VAL A 39 7.24 1.69 2.20
N SER A 40 7.78 2.90 2.02
CA SER A 40 9.04 3.32 2.66
C SER A 40 8.81 3.56 4.15
N LEU A 41 9.61 2.90 5.00
CA LEU A 41 9.49 2.92 6.46
C LEU A 41 10.86 3.20 7.10
N PRO A 42 11.42 4.41 6.91
CA PRO A 42 12.75 4.76 7.44
C PRO A 42 12.85 4.72 8.96
N GLU A 43 11.71 4.66 9.67
CA GLU A 43 11.63 4.51 11.12
C GLU A 43 12.02 3.10 11.60
N LEU A 44 12.00 2.10 10.70
CA LEU A 44 12.38 0.72 11.02
C LEU A 44 13.85 0.45 10.67
N GLU A 45 14.45 -0.54 11.35
CA GLU A 45 15.80 -1.00 11.05
C GLU A 45 15.84 -1.65 9.64
N PRO A 46 16.67 -1.19 8.70
CA PRO A 46 16.81 -1.84 7.39
C PRO A 46 17.36 -3.27 7.53
N ALA A 47 16.93 -4.16 6.65
CA ALA A 47 17.39 -5.55 6.62
C ALA A 47 17.76 -5.98 5.18
N ASP A 48 18.61 -7.00 5.08
CA ASP A 48 18.86 -7.66 3.80
C ASP A 48 17.60 -8.41 3.32
N PRO A 49 17.42 -8.57 1.99
CA PRO A 49 16.34 -9.38 1.44
C PRO A 49 16.35 -10.81 1.98
N ALA A 50 15.21 -11.23 2.55
CA ALA A 50 15.04 -12.56 3.15
C ALA A 50 13.59 -13.04 3.04
N SER A 51 13.30 -14.25 3.55
CA SER A 51 11.92 -14.70 3.73
C SER A 51 11.21 -13.78 4.72
N ALA A 52 10.11 -13.17 4.29
CA ALA A 52 9.37 -12.22 5.11
C ALA A 52 8.38 -12.94 6.03
N ASP A 53 8.39 -12.56 7.31
CA ASP A 53 7.35 -12.94 8.26
C ASP A 53 6.08 -12.10 8.04
N ILE A 54 6.25 -10.83 7.63
CA ILE A 54 5.16 -9.90 7.33
C ILE A 54 5.36 -9.30 5.94
N GLU A 55 4.30 -9.31 5.14
CA GLU A 55 4.27 -8.65 3.83
C GLU A 55 3.36 -7.42 3.86
N ILE A 56 3.88 -6.27 3.44
CA ILE A 56 3.12 -5.04 3.26
C ILE A 56 3.11 -4.69 1.78
N ALA A 57 1.94 -4.70 1.15
CA ALA A 57 1.80 -4.50 -0.29
C ALA A 57 0.88 -3.31 -0.60
N ILE A 58 1.29 -2.45 -1.52
CA ILE A 58 0.41 -1.40 -2.06
C ILE A 58 -0.47 -2.01 -3.16
N GLY A 59 -1.78 -1.81 -3.05
CA GLY A 59 -2.75 -2.34 -4.01
C GLY A 59 -4.19 -1.91 -3.73
N PRO A 60 -5.14 -2.22 -4.63
CA PRO A 60 -6.55 -1.99 -4.38
C PRO A 60 -7.09 -2.93 -3.29
N ILE A 61 -7.99 -2.43 -2.45
CA ILE A 61 -8.73 -3.18 -1.44
C ILE A 61 -10.22 -3.11 -1.77
N ASP A 62 -10.86 -4.27 -1.88
CA ASP A 62 -12.30 -4.39 -2.15
C ASP A 62 -13.12 -4.28 -0.86
N MET A 63 -13.08 -3.10 -0.22
CA MET A 63 -13.81 -2.79 1.01
C MET A 63 -14.38 -1.37 0.97
N PRO A 64 -15.41 -1.06 1.77
CA PRO A 64 -16.02 0.27 1.80
C PRO A 64 -15.01 1.36 2.15
N LYS A 65 -14.92 2.39 1.30
CA LYS A 65 -14.08 3.56 1.57
C LYS A 65 -14.76 4.47 2.60
N PRO A 66 -13.98 5.08 3.50
CA PRO A 66 -14.48 6.16 4.36
C PRO A 66 -14.97 7.34 3.51
N SER A 67 -15.92 8.09 4.05
CA SER A 67 -16.50 9.29 3.40
C SER A 67 -16.18 10.53 4.24
N ALA A 68 -16.43 11.72 3.69
CA ALA A 68 -16.28 12.96 4.46
C ALA A 68 -17.19 13.00 5.71
N GLU A 69 -18.33 12.29 5.69
CA GLU A 69 -19.27 12.18 6.81
C GLU A 69 -18.83 11.13 7.84
N ALA A 70 -18.09 10.11 7.40
CA ALA A 70 -17.53 9.04 8.23
C ALA A 70 -16.03 8.93 7.95
N ALA A 71 -15.26 9.81 8.60
CA ALA A 71 -13.82 9.97 8.38
C ALA A 71 -13.01 8.68 8.66
N THR A 72 -13.59 7.71 9.37
CA THR A 72 -13.00 6.40 9.61
C THR A 72 -13.99 5.26 9.39
N VAL A 73 -13.46 4.11 8.93
CA VAL A 73 -14.18 2.85 8.83
C VAL A 73 -13.32 1.75 9.44
N PHE A 74 -13.83 1.09 10.47
CA PHE A 74 -13.18 -0.04 11.11
C PHE A 74 -14.09 -1.27 11.06
N ARG A 75 -13.54 -2.42 10.65
CA ARG A 75 -14.24 -3.71 10.69
C ARG A 75 -13.29 -4.78 11.23
N PHE A 76 -13.77 -5.53 12.20
CA PHE A 76 -12.98 -6.56 12.87
C PHE A 76 -13.67 -7.91 12.71
N GLU A 77 -12.98 -8.84 12.05
CA GLU A 77 -13.45 -10.19 11.76
C GLU A 77 -12.38 -11.22 12.16
N PRO A 78 -12.73 -12.49 12.40
CA PRO A 78 -11.74 -13.53 12.64
C PRO A 78 -10.71 -13.61 11.50
N GLY A 79 -9.44 -13.34 11.81
CA GLY A 79 -8.34 -13.39 10.84
C GLY A 79 -8.27 -12.24 9.82
N ARG A 80 -9.20 -11.27 9.86
CA ARG A 80 -9.23 -10.10 8.97
C ARG A 80 -9.58 -8.82 9.70
N GLN A 81 -8.75 -7.79 9.59
CA GLN A 81 -9.03 -6.48 10.18
C GLN A 81 -8.92 -5.41 9.11
N TYR A 82 -9.94 -4.59 8.98
CA TYR A 82 -9.97 -3.49 8.03
C TYR A 82 -9.97 -2.17 8.78
N LEU A 83 -9.01 -1.32 8.45
CA LEU A 83 -8.91 0.03 8.99
C LEU A 83 -8.76 1.02 7.86
N ALA A 84 -9.61 2.03 7.83
CA ALA A 84 -9.51 3.08 6.83
C ALA A 84 -9.78 4.46 7.41
N TRP A 85 -9.00 5.43 6.93
CA TRP A 85 -9.14 6.86 7.22
C TRP A 85 -9.27 7.61 5.91
N GLU A 86 -10.23 8.52 5.82
CA GLU A 86 -10.52 9.31 4.61
C GLU A 86 -9.27 10.03 4.08
N ALA A 87 -8.53 10.70 4.97
CA ALA A 87 -7.36 11.49 4.62
C ALA A 87 -6.06 10.69 4.41
N VAL A 88 -6.05 9.37 4.64
CA VAL A 88 -4.81 8.56 4.60
C VAL A 88 -4.91 7.40 3.63
N GLY A 89 -5.98 6.60 3.73
CA GLY A 89 -6.12 5.38 2.96
C GLY A 89 -6.67 4.23 3.81
N ALA A 90 -6.66 3.06 3.20
CA ALA A 90 -7.20 1.83 3.76
C ALA A 90 -6.12 0.77 3.95
N PHE A 91 -6.28 -0.04 4.98
CA PHE A 91 -5.37 -1.09 5.42
C PHE A 91 -6.19 -2.35 5.69
N LEU A 92 -5.76 -3.48 5.14
CA LEU A 92 -6.39 -4.77 5.35
C LEU A 92 -5.35 -5.77 5.88
N ILE A 93 -5.51 -6.17 7.13
CA ILE A 93 -4.71 -7.22 7.77
C ILE A 93 -5.34 -8.58 7.44
N SER A 94 -4.54 -9.52 6.96
CA SER A 94 -4.96 -10.90 6.68
C SER A 94 -3.97 -11.93 7.23
N ASP A 95 -4.50 -13.01 7.82
CA ASP A 95 -3.75 -14.18 8.31
C ASP A 95 -2.57 -13.82 9.26
N ALA A 96 -2.66 -12.70 9.99
CA ALA A 96 -1.60 -12.18 10.85
C ALA A 96 -0.21 -12.05 10.17
N ARG A 97 -0.14 -11.97 8.84
CA ARG A 97 1.13 -11.95 8.07
C ARG A 97 1.12 -11.02 6.87
N ARG A 98 -0.05 -10.53 6.46
CA ARG A 98 -0.19 -9.68 5.29
C ARG A 98 -0.94 -8.41 5.66
N ILE A 99 -0.45 -7.28 5.15
CA ILE A 99 -1.11 -5.98 5.18
C ILE A 99 -1.20 -5.49 3.73
N ASP A 100 -2.42 -5.41 3.20
CA ASP A 100 -2.67 -4.69 1.96
C ASP A 100 -2.95 -3.22 2.29
N VAL A 101 -2.35 -2.31 1.53
CA VAL A 101 -2.41 -0.85 1.72
C VAL A 101 -2.95 -0.21 0.46
N GLN A 102 -4.05 0.52 0.59
CA GLN A 102 -4.59 1.37 -0.47
C GLN A 102 -4.50 2.83 -0.05
N PRO A 103 -3.51 3.59 -0.54
CA PRO A 103 -3.36 5.00 -0.21
C PRO A 103 -4.56 5.83 -0.70
N ALA A 104 -4.93 6.86 0.06
CA ALA A 104 -5.80 7.90 -0.46
C ALA A 104 -5.06 8.74 -1.52
N PRO A 105 -5.78 9.41 -2.44
CA PRO A 105 -5.15 10.19 -3.50
C PRO A 105 -4.22 11.27 -2.95
N GLY A 106 -2.96 11.31 -3.42
CA GLY A 106 -1.98 12.34 -3.06
C GLY A 106 -1.30 12.15 -1.70
N VAL A 107 -1.58 11.04 -1.00
CA VAL A 107 -0.92 10.70 0.27
C VAL A 107 0.48 10.14 0.02
N ASP A 108 1.45 10.61 0.78
CA ASP A 108 2.84 10.13 0.76
C ASP A 108 3.10 9.00 1.76
N ASP A 109 4.26 8.35 1.63
CA ASP A 109 4.67 7.24 2.49
C ASP A 109 4.77 7.63 3.96
N ALA A 110 5.15 8.88 4.29
CA ALA A 110 5.30 9.33 5.67
C ALA A 110 3.94 9.39 6.39
N LEU A 111 2.90 9.87 5.70
CA LEU A 111 1.55 9.89 6.27
C LEU A 111 0.93 8.49 6.33
N LEU A 112 1.26 7.58 5.38
CA LEU A 112 0.88 6.17 5.47
C LEU A 112 1.56 5.44 6.63
N ALA A 113 2.83 5.74 6.89
CA ALA A 113 3.62 5.11 7.93
C ALA A 113 3.00 5.31 9.32
N PHE A 114 2.32 6.43 9.57
CA PHE A 114 1.74 6.76 10.87
C PHE A 114 0.70 5.71 11.36
N PRO A 115 -0.42 5.45 10.65
CA PRO A 115 -1.32 4.37 11.04
C PRO A 115 -0.71 2.98 10.84
N LEU A 116 0.17 2.82 9.83
CA LEU A 116 0.77 1.53 9.50
C LEU A 116 1.66 1.01 10.64
N LEU A 117 2.57 1.83 11.16
CA LEU A 117 3.46 1.51 12.28
C LEU A 117 2.79 1.62 13.65
N GLY A 118 1.65 2.33 13.74
CA GLY A 118 0.83 2.41 14.94
C GLY A 118 -0.22 1.29 15.01
N PRO A 119 -1.52 1.63 14.91
CA PRO A 119 -2.62 0.68 15.15
C PRO A 119 -2.62 -0.53 14.22
N VAL A 120 -2.20 -0.41 12.96
CA VAL A 120 -2.24 -1.53 12.00
C VAL A 120 -1.24 -2.61 12.39
N LEU A 121 0.03 -2.26 12.60
CA LEU A 121 1.04 -3.21 13.03
C LEU A 121 0.75 -3.77 14.42
N ALA A 122 0.27 -2.94 15.35
CA ALA A 122 -0.15 -3.39 16.68
C ALA A 122 -1.23 -4.48 16.61
N LEU A 123 -2.25 -4.32 15.76
CA LEU A 123 -3.30 -5.31 15.57
C LEU A 123 -2.78 -6.60 14.93
N LEU A 124 -1.88 -6.50 13.95
CA LEU A 124 -1.26 -7.68 13.34
C LEU A 124 -0.45 -8.46 14.39
N LEU A 125 0.37 -7.77 15.18
CA LEU A 125 1.17 -8.40 16.24
C LEU A 125 0.28 -9.04 17.30
N HIS A 126 -0.82 -8.39 17.70
CA HIS A 126 -1.78 -8.95 18.64
C HIS A 126 -2.39 -10.29 18.17
N GLN A 127 -2.60 -10.47 16.87
CA GLN A 127 -3.08 -11.75 16.32
C GLN A 127 -2.04 -12.87 16.36
N ARG A 128 -0.75 -12.53 16.53
CA ARG A 128 0.34 -13.51 16.62
C ARG A 128 0.57 -14.04 18.03
N GLY A 129 0.02 -13.37 19.05
CA GLY A 129 0.25 -13.69 20.47
C GLY A 129 1.26 -12.74 21.10
#